data_AF-A0A402AJ22-F1
#
_entry.id   AF-A0A402AJ22-F1
#
_cell.length_a   1.000
_cell.length_b   1.000
_cell.length_c   1.000
_cell.angle_alpha   90.00
_cell.angle_beta   90.00
_cell.angle_gamma   90.00
#
_symmetry.space_group_name_H-M   'P 1'
#
loop_
_entity.id
_entity.type
_entity.pdbx_description
1 polymer ?
#
loop_
_entity_poly.entity_id
_entity_poly.type
_entity_poly.pdbx_seq_one_letter_code
_entity_poly.pdbx_strand_id
1 'polypeptide(L)'
;MLEEVEKRSGITGVRVSPHTFRHTFARMFLENGGEVYKLSLILGHSSVLVTENYLKDFVSREARQGQSKHSPVSSLNLGKQNNGFKKKLQKGLD
;
A
#
# COMPACT_ATOMS: atom_id res chain seq x y z
N MET A 1 16.61 12.59 -17.10
CA MET A 1 17.08 11.65 -16.06
C MET A 1 15.94 10.79 -15.51
N LEU A 2 14.85 11.39 -15.00
CA LEU A 2 13.72 10.61 -14.46
C LEU A 2 12.94 9.83 -15.53
N GLU A 3 12.73 10.39 -16.72
CA GLU A 3 12.12 9.69 -17.86
C GLU A 3 12.91 8.44 -18.29
N GLU A 4 14.24 8.50 -18.16
CA GLU A 4 15.12 7.38 -18.48
C GLU A 4 15.02 6.26 -17.43
N VAL A 5 14.89 6.64 -16.16
CA VAL A 5 14.64 5.70 -15.05
C VAL A 5 13.26 5.05 -15.19
N GLU A 6 12.24 5.82 -15.58
CA GLU A 6 10.90 5.32 -15.86
C GLU A 6 10.93 4.28 -16.99
N LYS A 7 11.54 4.61 -18.13
CA LYS A 7 11.69 3.68 -19.27
C LYS A 7 12.45 2.40 -18.91
N ARG A 8 13.50 2.50 -18.10
CA ARG A 8 14.33 1.34 -17.69
C ARG A 8 13.69 0.47 -16.62
N SER A 9 12.89 1.06 -15.72
CA SER A 9 12.28 0.34 -14.60
C SER A 9 11.04 -0.46 -15.00
N GLY A 10 10.43 -0.15 -16.16
CA GLY A 10 9.19 -0.80 -16.61
C GLY A 10 7.97 -0.47 -15.76
N ILE A 11 8.06 0.54 -14.87
CA ILE A 11 6.96 0.98 -14.02
C ILE A 11 5.99 1.81 -14.88
N THR A 12 4.75 1.34 -15.01
CA THR A 12 3.70 2.03 -15.76
C THR A 12 2.57 2.47 -14.81
N GLY A 13 1.99 3.65 -15.08
CA GLY A 13 0.85 4.16 -14.30
C GLY A 13 1.18 4.83 -12.96
N VAL A 14 2.46 5.08 -12.65
CA VAL A 14 2.89 5.82 -11.46
C VAL A 14 3.75 7.00 -11.86
N ARG A 15 3.45 8.19 -11.31
CA ARG A 15 4.27 9.39 -11.57
C ARG A 15 5.65 9.25 -10.94
N VAL A 16 6.68 9.09 -11.77
CA VAL A 16 8.08 9.12 -11.34
C VAL A 16 8.49 10.57 -11.08
N SER A 17 8.64 10.94 -9.81
CA SER A 17 9.05 12.27 -9.39
C SER A 17 10.08 12.20 -8.24
N PRO A 18 10.88 13.26 -8.02
CA PRO A 18 11.81 13.30 -6.89
C PRO A 18 11.11 13.08 -5.54
N HIS A 19 9.90 13.61 -5.37
CA HIS A 19 9.10 13.43 -4.16
C HIS A 19 8.65 11.96 -3.99
N THR A 20 8.23 11.31 -5.07
CA THR A 20 7.89 9.87 -5.06
C THR A 20 9.10 9.03 -4.67
N PHE A 21 10.28 9.34 -5.22
CA PHE A 21 11.53 8.64 -4.90
C PHE A 21 11.92 8.81 -3.43
N ARG A 22 11.84 10.04 -2.90
CA ARG A 22 12.13 10.34 -1.49
C ARG A 22 11.21 9.57 -0.56
N HIS A 23 9.92 9.46 -0.90
CA HIS A 23 8.94 8.70 -0.14
C HIS A 23 9.26 7.20 -0.15
N THR A 24 9.52 6.63 -1.33
CA THR A 24 9.90 5.22 -1.47
C THR A 24 11.18 4.90 -0.70
N PHE A 25 12.21 5.75 -0.80
CA PHE A 25 13.45 5.59 -0.05
C PHE A 25 13.21 5.61 1.47
N ALA A 26 12.47 6.59 1.97
CA ALA A 26 12.14 6.71 3.38
C ALA A 26 11.40 5.45 3.89
N ARG A 27 10.43 4.94 3.12
CA ARG A 27 9.73 3.70 3.44
C ARG A 27 10.69 2.51 3.52
N MET A 28 11.48 2.27 2.47
CA MET A 28 12.39 1.11 2.41
C MET A 28 13.43 1.17 3.53
N PHE A 29 13.89 2.36 3.90
CA PHE A 29 14.83 2.52 5.01
C PHE A 29 14.22 2.07 6.34
N LEU A 30 12.97 2.45 6.63
CA LEU A 30 12.27 2.04 7.85
C LEU A 30 11.90 0.54 7.83
N GLU A 31 11.48 0.01 6.69
CA GLU A 31 11.20 -1.43 6.50
C GLU A 31 12.40 -2.31 6.80
N ASN A 32 13.60 -1.83 6.48
CA ASN A 32 14.85 -2.54 6.78
C ASN A 32 15.35 -2.35 8.23
N GLY A 33 14.51 -1.81 9.13
CA GLY A 33 14.86 -1.59 10.54
C GLY A 33 15.64 -0.31 10.80
N GLY A 34 15.65 0.63 9.84
CA GLY A 34 16.26 1.94 10.00
C GLY A 34 15.54 2.80 11.04
N GLU A 35 16.32 3.63 11.72
CA GLU A 35 15.80 4.50 12.79
C GLU A 35 15.31 5.85 12.25
N VAL A 36 14.13 6.29 12.71
CA VAL A 36 13.45 7.53 12.22
C VAL A 36 14.32 8.77 12.39
N TYR A 37 15.07 8.86 13.49
CA TYR A 37 15.97 9.98 13.75
C TYR A 37 17.10 10.05 12.73
N LYS A 38 17.75 8.92 12.45
CA LYS A 38 18.81 8.80 11.44
C LYS A 38 18.28 9.11 10.05
N LEU A 39 17.09 8.63 9.72
CA LEU A 39 16.43 8.94 8.46
C LEU A 39 16.19 10.46 8.31
N SER A 40 15.76 11.14 9.37
CA SER A 40 15.56 12.59 9.37
C SER A 40 16.85 13.36 9.07
N LEU A 41 17.99 12.90 9.60
CA LEU A 41 19.30 13.49 9.34
C LEU A 41 19.75 13.24 7.89
N ILE A 42 19.61 12.02 7.38
CA ILE A 42 19.96 11.65 6.00
C ILE A 42 19.15 12.48 4.99
N LEU A 43 17.87 12.72 5.31
CA LEU A 43 16.98 13.52 4.47
C LEU A 43 17.20 15.03 4.63
N GLY A 44 17.92 15.48 5.67
CA GLY A 44 18.10 16.90 5.97
C GLY A 44 16.81 17.61 6.36
N HIS A 45 15.87 16.90 7.00
CA HIS A 45 14.66 17.54 7.52
C HIS A 45 14.98 18.39 8.76
N SER A 46 14.42 19.59 8.81
CA SER A 46 14.54 20.50 9.96
C SER A 46 13.86 19.97 11.24
N SER A 47 12.98 18.98 11.11
CA SER A 47 12.31 18.33 12.24
C SER A 47 11.97 16.88 11.93
N VAL A 48 12.08 16.03 12.96
CA VAL A 48 11.69 14.61 12.92
C VAL A 48 10.21 14.45 12.62
N LEU A 49 9.36 15.44 12.97
CA LEU A 49 7.92 15.44 12.68
C LEU A 49 7.61 15.34 11.18
N VAL A 50 8.47 15.92 10.33
CA VAL A 50 8.33 15.80 8.86
C VAL A 50 8.57 14.36 8.43
N THR A 51 9.50 13.67 9.11
CA THR A 51 9.83 12.27 8.87
C THR A 51 8.75 11.32 9.42
N GLU A 52 8.09 11.68 10.52
CA GLU A 52 6.98 10.90 11.10
C GLU A 52 5.77 10.76 10.16
N ASN A 53 5.55 11.72 9.27
CA ASN A 53 4.48 11.59 8.27
C ASN A 53 4.69 10.37 7.35
N TYR A 54 5.93 9.94 7.11
CA TYR A 54 6.19 8.70 6.36
C TYR A 54 5.85 7.43 7.17
N LEU A 55 5.93 7.48 8.51
CA LEU A 55 5.52 6.36 9.37
C LEU A 55 3.99 6.17 9.39
N LYS A 56 3.20 7.23 9.32
CA LYS A 56 1.73 7.14 9.34
C LYS A 56 1.20 6.27 8.19
N ASP A 57 1.82 6.40 7.01
CA ASP A 57 1.52 5.56 5.84
C ASP A 57 1.96 4.10 6.04
N PHE A 58 3.04 3.89 6.78
CA PHE A 58 3.57 2.56 7.10
C PHE A 58 2.63 1.79 8.03
N VAL A 59 2.28 2.39 9.18
CA VAL A 59 1.36 1.82 10.18
C VAL A 59 -0.01 1.50 9.56
N SER A 60 -0.50 2.38 8.69
CA SER A 60 -1.80 2.17 8.01
C SER A 60 -1.83 0.91 7.13
N ARG A 61 -0.71 0.54 6.49
CA ARG A 61 -0.63 -0.67 5.66
C ARG A 61 -0.45 -1.93 6.49
N GLU A 62 0.43 -1.90 7.49
CA GLU A 62 0.62 -3.03 8.41
C GLU A 62 -0.66 -3.34 9.19
N ALA A 63 -1.35 -2.31 9.70
CA ALA A 63 -2.65 -2.46 10.36
C ALA A 63 -3.70 -3.11 9.44
N ARG A 64 -3.74 -2.73 8.15
CA ARG A 64 -4.63 -3.35 7.16
C ARG A 64 -4.27 -4.81 6.86
N GLN A 65 -2.99 -5.16 6.83
CA GLN A 65 -2.55 -6.54 6.62
C GLN A 65 -2.84 -7.43 7.85
N GLY A 66 -2.70 -6.89 9.06
CA GLY A 66 -3.04 -7.58 10.32
C GLY A 66 -4.54 -7.69 10.60
N GLN A 67 -5.36 -6.78 10.05
CA GLN A 67 -6.81 -6.74 10.29
C GLN A 67 -7.51 -8.07 9.93
N SER A 68 -7.10 -8.73 8.85
CA SER A 68 -7.71 -10.02 8.46
C SER A 68 -7.51 -11.12 9.50
N LYS A 69 -6.38 -11.11 10.22
CA LYS A 69 -6.01 -12.11 11.22
C LYS A 69 -6.70 -11.90 12.57
N HIS A 70 -7.05 -10.66 12.89
CA HIS A 70 -7.67 -10.29 14.17
C HIS A 70 -9.14 -9.89 14.05
N SER A 71 -9.73 -9.98 12.85
CA SER A 71 -11.14 -9.66 12.66
C SER A 71 -12.01 -10.74 13.34
N PRO A 72 -12.89 -10.39 14.28
CA PRO A 72 -13.85 -11.36 14.84
C PRO A 72 -14.85 -11.86 13.79
N VAL A 73 -14.95 -11.19 12.64
CA VAL A 73 -15.80 -11.59 11.51
C VAL A 73 -15.08 -12.58 10.60
N SER A 74 -13.74 -12.65 10.58
CA SER A 74 -13.02 -13.60 9.72
C SER A 74 -13.04 -15.04 10.24
N SER A 75 -13.35 -15.26 11.52
CA SER A 75 -13.61 -16.60 12.08
C SER A 75 -15.06 -17.07 11.91
N LEU A 76 -15.98 -16.17 11.51
CA LEU A 76 -17.36 -16.52 11.24
C LEU A 76 -17.43 -17.18 9.86
N ASN A 77 -17.79 -18.47 9.81
CA ASN A 77 -18.14 -19.19 8.59
C ASN A 77 -19.47 -18.63 8.01
N LEU A 78 -19.43 -17.39 7.53
CA LEU A 78 -20.49 -16.79 6.73
C LEU A 78 -20.43 -17.49 5.37
N GLY A 79 -21.12 -18.64 5.31
CA GLY A 79 -21.07 -19.57 4.20
C GLY A 79 -21.22 -18.87 2.86
N LYS A 80 -20.37 -19.27 1.91
CA LYS A 80 -20.56 -19.04 0.49
C LYS A 80 -21.92 -19.62 0.08
N GLN A 81 -22.98 -18.81 0.16
CA GLN A 81 -24.20 -19.05 -0.61
C GLN A 81 -23.91 -18.72 -2.07
N ASN A 82 -23.13 -19.59 -2.72
CA ASN A 82 -23.06 -19.64 -4.18
C ASN A 82 -24.25 -20.46 -4.70
N ASN A 83 -24.81 -19.99 -5.82
CA ASN A 83 -25.74 -20.67 -6.74
C ASN A 83 -27.26 -20.55 -6.54
N GLY A 84 -27.79 -19.32 -6.58
CA GLY A 84 -29.23 -19.09 -6.81
C GLY A 84 -29.60 -18.13 -7.95
N PHE A 85 -28.72 -17.18 -8.33
CA PHE A 85 -29.16 -16.01 -9.11
C PHE A 85 -28.89 -16.06 -10.63
N LYS A 86 -28.27 -17.11 -11.16
CA LYS A 86 -27.97 -17.24 -12.62
C LYS A 86 -28.84 -18.25 -13.38
N LYS A 87 -30.04 -18.58 -12.90
CA LYS A 87 -30.99 -19.44 -13.64
C LYS A 87 -32.40 -18.84 -13.73
N LYS A 88 -32.50 -17.58 -14.18
CA LYS A 88 -33.77 -17.00 -14.64
C LYS A 88 -33.53 -15.75 -15.51
N LEU A 89 -32.94 -15.92 -16.69
CA LEU A 89 -32.92 -14.86 -17.73
C LEU A 89 -32.56 -15.40 -19.14
N GLN A 90 -32.84 -16.68 -19.41
CA GLN A 90 -32.71 -17.23 -20.76
C GLN A 90 -33.71 -18.40 -20.95
N LYS A 91 -34.99 -18.10 -20.78
CA LYS A 91 -36.10 -18.92 -21.31
C LYS A 91 -37.38 -18.08 -21.27
N GLY A 92 -37.73 -17.49 -22.41
CA GLY A 92 -38.92 -16.65 -22.55
C GLY A 92 -38.74 -15.57 -23.61
N LEU A 93 -38.25 -15.92 -24.80
CA LEU A 93 -38.49 -15.17 -26.03
C LEU A 93 -38.39 -16.15 -27.21
N ASP A 94 -39.35 -17.08 -27.22
CA ASP A 94 -39.94 -17.71 -28.40
C ASP A 94 -41.41 -17.94 -28.05
#